data_AF-A0A081RRU3-F1
#
_entry.id   AF-A0A081RRU3-F1
#
_cell.length_a   1.000
_cell.length_b   1.000
_cell.length_c   1.000
_cell.angle_alpha   90.00
_cell.angle_beta   90.00
_cell.angle_gamma   90.00
#
_symmetry.space_group_name_H-M   'P 1'
#
loop_
_entity.id
_entity.type
_entity.pdbx_description
1 polymer ?
#
loop_
_entity_poly.entity_id
_entity_poly.type
_entity_poly.pdbx_seq_one_letter_code
_entity_poly.pdbx_strand_id
1 'polypeptide(L)'
;MIVYTPFILMVLSLLGFLACFIYFGLSKKISLRSVKSPLLFFDFCFFNKNKLANLSIMMLFIIYISGIWFEFIKNGNLISFYGYFIGTLAIFIFLIHCRFFSKRKFAHGNNMEFIKEFIFEMKISLQNTLLWLSRLFYIVWLYLFFST
;
A
#
# COMPACT_ATOMS: atom_id res chain seq x y z
N MET A 1 18.25 -13.77 -18.89
CA MET A 1 18.68 -12.91 -17.75
C MET A 1 17.67 -11.80 -17.45
N ILE A 2 17.19 -11.05 -18.47
CA ILE A 2 16.26 -9.92 -18.32
C ILE A 2 14.90 -10.29 -17.66
N VAL A 3 14.39 -11.51 -17.91
CA VAL A 3 13.11 -11.99 -17.37
C VAL A 3 13.11 -12.11 -15.83
N TYR A 4 14.26 -12.44 -15.22
CA TYR A 4 14.36 -12.64 -13.77
C TYR A 4 14.69 -11.37 -13.01
N THR A 5 15.12 -10.31 -13.69
CA THR A 5 15.42 -9.02 -13.07
C THR A 5 14.25 -8.45 -12.25
N PRO A 6 13.01 -8.36 -12.77
CA PRO A 6 11.88 -7.87 -11.96
C PRO A 6 11.56 -8.81 -10.79
N PHE A 7 11.71 -10.13 -10.96
CA PHE A 7 11.52 -11.09 -9.88
C PHE A 7 12.54 -10.90 -8.74
N ILE A 8 13.83 -10.76 -9.07
CA ILE A 8 14.89 -10.54 -8.09
C ILE A 8 14.65 -9.22 -7.36
N LEU A 9 14.30 -8.15 -8.10
CA LEU A 9 13.99 -6.86 -7.50
C LEU A 9 12.79 -6.93 -6.55
N MET A 10 11.74 -7.66 -6.92
CA MET A 10 10.57 -7.91 -6.07
C MET A 10 10.97 -8.61 -4.76
N VAL A 11 11.77 -9.68 -4.84
CA VAL A 11 12.22 -10.44 -3.67
C VAL A 11 13.10 -9.59 -2.75
N LEU A 12 14.06 -8.84 -3.29
CA LEU A 12 14.91 -7.94 -2.50
C LEU A 12 14.09 -6.85 -1.81
N SER A 13 13.09 -6.29 -2.51
CA SER A 13 12.21 -5.26 -1.96
C SER A 13 11.28 -5.81 -0.89
N LEU A 14 10.81 -7.05 -1.03
CA LEU A 14 10.06 -7.78 -0.01
C LEU A 14 10.89 -7.97 1.27
N LEU A 15 12.15 -8.38 1.13
CA LEU A 15 13.07 -8.50 2.28
C LEU A 15 13.33 -7.14 2.92
N GLY A 16 13.52 -6.08 2.13
CA GLY A 16 13.65 -4.71 2.63
C GLY A 16 12.41 -4.22 3.37
N PHE A 17 11.22 -4.50 2.84
CA PHE A 17 9.95 -4.16 3.47
C PHE A 17 9.75 -4.92 4.79
N LEU A 18 10.08 -6.21 4.83
CA LEU A 18 10.07 -7.02 6.03
C LEU A 18 11.04 -6.49 7.10
N ALA A 19 12.25 -6.09 6.70
CA ALA A 19 13.22 -5.47 7.60
C ALA A 19 12.68 -4.16 8.19
N CYS A 20 12.00 -3.33 7.39
CA CYS A 20 11.34 -2.12 7.88
C CYS A 20 10.23 -2.42 8.88
N PHE A 21 9.44 -3.47 8.63
CA PHE A 21 8.39 -3.94 9.55
C PHE A 21 8.96 -4.41 10.89
N ILE A 22 10.02 -5.23 10.87
CA ILE A 22 10.70 -5.71 12.08
C ILE A 22 11.28 -4.52 12.85
N TYR A 23 11.98 -3.61 12.17
CA TYR A 23 12.55 -2.41 12.79
C TYR A 23 11.48 -1.50 13.39
N PHE A 24 10.32 -1.37 12.74
CA PHE A 24 9.17 -0.67 13.32
C PHE A 24 8.70 -1.34 14.61
N GLY A 25 8.50 -2.65 14.62
CA GLY A 25 8.09 -3.40 15.83
C GLY A 25 9.06 -3.20 17.00
N LEU A 26 10.36 -3.30 16.74
CA LEU A 26 11.41 -3.07 17.73
C LEU A 26 11.44 -1.63 18.24
N SER A 27 11.49 -0.65 17.33
CA SER A 27 11.61 0.78 17.67
C SER A 27 10.38 1.31 18.43
N LYS A 28 9.21 0.75 18.16
CA LYS A 28 7.95 1.17 18.77
C LYS A 28 7.47 0.29 19.93
N LYS A 29 8.27 -0.73 20.31
CA LYS A 29 7.93 -1.73 21.34
C LYS A 29 6.57 -2.41 21.08
N ILE A 30 6.24 -2.62 19.80
CA ILE A 30 5.00 -3.29 19.40
C ILE A 30 5.30 -4.79 19.28
N SER A 31 4.44 -5.62 19.88
CA SER A 31 4.56 -7.08 19.74
C SER A 31 4.31 -7.50 18.29
N LEU A 32 5.35 -8.00 17.63
CA LEU A 32 5.27 -8.57 16.27
C LEU A 32 4.40 -9.83 16.19
N ARG A 33 4.08 -10.45 17.34
CA ARG A 33 3.18 -11.62 17.41
C ARG A 33 1.70 -11.23 17.37
N SER A 34 1.38 -9.95 17.52
CA SER A 34 -0.01 -9.48 17.46
C SER A 34 -0.49 -9.41 16.01
N VAL A 35 -1.70 -9.92 15.74
CA VAL A 35 -2.40 -9.80 14.45
C VAL A 35 -2.60 -8.33 14.05
N LYS A 36 -2.63 -7.40 15.03
CA LYS A 36 -2.75 -5.96 14.77
C LYS A 36 -1.44 -5.31 14.31
N SER A 37 -0.30 -5.96 14.49
CA SER A 37 1.01 -5.36 14.21
C SER A 37 1.21 -4.94 12.74
N PRO A 38 0.79 -5.73 11.72
CA PRO A 38 0.91 -5.30 10.33
C PRO A 38 -0.03 -4.12 10.02
N LEU A 39 -1.23 -4.11 10.61
CA LEU A 39 -2.20 -3.03 10.42
C LEU A 39 -1.68 -1.71 11.01
N LEU A 40 -1.10 -1.76 12.20
CA LEU A 40 -0.42 -0.62 12.82
C LEU A 40 0.80 -0.15 12.02
N PHE A 41 1.49 -1.06 11.35
CA PHE A 41 2.59 -0.70 10.46
C PHE A 41 2.10 0.01 9.19
N PHE A 42 0.96 -0.42 8.63
CA PHE A 42 0.33 0.31 7.53
C PHE A 42 -0.15 1.69 7.99
N ASP A 43 -0.81 1.83 9.14
CA ASP A 43 -1.13 3.14 9.71
C ASP A 43 0.11 4.05 9.81
N PHE A 44 1.20 3.48 10.33
CA PHE A 44 2.47 4.18 10.39
C PHE A 44 2.97 4.61 9.00
N CYS A 45 2.91 3.75 7.99
CA CYS A 45 3.31 4.08 6.64
C CYS A 45 2.43 5.21 6.04
N PHE A 46 1.12 5.05 6.11
CA PHE A 46 0.14 5.95 5.48
C PHE A 46 0.11 7.34 6.12
N PHE A 47 0.22 7.47 7.44
CA PHE A 47 0.07 8.76 8.12
C PHE A 47 1.39 9.39 8.58
N ASN A 48 2.49 8.64 8.63
CA ASN A 48 3.78 9.19 9.06
C ASN A 48 4.67 9.57 7.87
N LYS A 49 5.44 10.65 8.03
CA LYS A 49 6.38 11.19 7.03
C LYS A 49 7.86 10.91 7.36
N ASN A 50 8.11 10.15 8.43
CA ASN A 50 9.46 9.78 8.86
C ASN A 50 10.20 8.96 7.78
N LYS A 51 11.54 9.00 7.82
CA LYS A 51 12.41 8.27 6.87
C LYS A 51 12.06 6.79 6.75
N LEU A 52 11.79 6.11 7.87
CA LEU A 52 11.38 4.70 7.87
C LEU A 52 10.06 4.48 7.14
N ALA A 53 9.03 5.30 7.40
CA ALA A 53 7.74 5.19 6.73
C ALA A 53 7.86 5.41 5.21
N ASN A 54 8.65 6.40 4.81
CA ASN A 54 8.93 6.66 3.39
C ASN A 54 9.67 5.48 2.74
N LEU A 55 10.69 4.93 3.41
CA LEU A 55 11.44 3.77 2.92
C LEU A 55 10.53 2.55 2.76
N SER A 56 9.69 2.24 3.76
CA SER A 56 8.72 1.16 3.69
C SER A 56 7.79 1.30 2.48
N ILE A 57 7.29 2.51 2.25
CA ILE A 57 6.38 2.79 1.13
C ILE A 57 7.09 2.67 -0.21
N MET A 58 8.33 3.16 -0.33
CA MET A 58 9.11 2.97 -1.55
C MET A 58 9.34 1.49 -1.84
N MET A 59 9.70 0.71 -0.82
CA MET A 59 9.85 -0.75 -0.97
C MET A 59 8.53 -1.38 -1.40
N LEU A 60 7.40 -1.00 -0.80
CA LEU A 60 6.08 -1.49 -1.18
C LEU A 60 5.74 -1.20 -2.66
N PHE A 61 6.00 0.01 -3.13
CA PHE A 61 5.75 0.36 -4.54
C PHE A 61 6.70 -0.36 -5.49
N ILE A 62 7.96 -0.57 -5.12
CA ILE A 62 8.90 -1.37 -5.92
C ILE A 62 8.38 -2.81 -6.02
N ILE A 63 7.89 -3.41 -4.92
CA ILE A 63 7.28 -4.75 -4.93
C ILE A 63 6.12 -4.80 -5.93
N TYR A 64 5.19 -3.84 -5.88
CA TYR A 64 4.05 -3.82 -6.80
C TYR A 64 4.48 -3.65 -8.26
N ILE A 65 5.32 -2.65 -8.57
CA ILE A 65 5.75 -2.37 -9.95
C ILE A 65 6.54 -3.55 -10.52
N SER A 66 7.46 -4.11 -9.76
CA SER A 66 8.26 -5.27 -10.20
C SER A 66 7.44 -6.54 -10.32
N GLY A 67 6.47 -6.78 -9.43
CA GLY A 67 5.52 -7.88 -9.54
C GLY A 67 4.64 -7.79 -10.78
N ILE A 68 4.09 -6.60 -11.06
CA ILE A 68 3.30 -6.34 -12.28
C ILE A 68 4.14 -6.60 -13.52
N TRP A 69 5.37 -6.08 -13.55
CA TRP A 69 6.29 -6.28 -14.66
C TRP A 69 6.59 -7.77 -14.86
N PHE A 70 6.93 -8.48 -13.79
CA PHE A 70 7.25 -9.91 -13.86
C PHE A 70 6.06 -10.73 -14.41
N GLU A 71 4.87 -10.47 -13.89
CA GLU A 71 3.65 -11.15 -14.34
C GLU A 71 3.33 -10.85 -15.80
N PHE A 72 3.54 -9.61 -16.24
CA PHE A 72 3.38 -9.21 -17.64
C PHE A 72 4.36 -9.94 -18.57
N ILE A 73 5.65 -10.02 -18.22
CA ILE A 73 6.63 -10.78 -19.01
C ILE A 73 6.22 -12.26 -19.08
N LYS A 74 5.78 -12.84 -17.96
CA LYS A 74 5.52 -14.27 -17.84
C LYS A 74 4.27 -14.71 -18.59
N ASN A 75 3.17 -13.98 -18.42
CA ASN A 75 1.85 -14.39 -18.90
C ASN A 75 1.33 -13.57 -20.08
N GLY A 76 1.87 -12.37 -20.33
CA GLY A 76 1.47 -11.49 -21.45
C GLY A 76 0.01 -11.00 -21.39
N ASN A 77 -0.74 -11.27 -20.31
CA ASN A 77 -2.14 -10.92 -20.20
C ASN A 77 -2.33 -9.43 -19.89
N LEU A 78 -2.81 -8.69 -20.89
CA LEU A 78 -3.07 -7.25 -20.76
C LEU A 78 -4.18 -6.92 -19.75
N ILE A 79 -5.21 -7.77 -19.62
CA ILE A 79 -6.33 -7.51 -18.69
C ILE A 79 -5.82 -7.56 -17.25
N SER A 80 -5.07 -8.61 -16.89
CA SER A 80 -4.45 -8.74 -15.57
C SER A 80 -3.46 -7.61 -15.30
N PHE A 81 -2.66 -7.22 -16.30
CA PHE A 81 -1.75 -6.08 -16.18
C PHE A 81 -2.47 -4.78 -15.84
N TYR A 82 -3.52 -4.43 -16.59
CA TYR A 82 -4.33 -3.24 -16.30
C TYR A 82 -5.00 -3.33 -14.93
N GLY A 83 -5.51 -4.50 -14.55
CA GLY A 83 -6.05 -4.76 -13.22
C GLY A 83 -5.04 -4.39 -12.13
N TYR A 84 -3.87 -5.02 -12.12
CA TYR A 84 -2.85 -4.77 -11.09
C TYR A 84 -2.34 -3.32 -11.10
N PHE A 85 -2.24 -2.68 -12.26
CA PHE A 85 -1.86 -1.29 -12.39
C PHE A 85 -2.90 -0.35 -11.75
N ILE A 86 -4.19 -0.56 -12.03
CA ILE A 86 -5.30 0.19 -11.41
C ILE A 86 -5.31 -0.01 -9.90
N GLY A 87 -5.12 -1.24 -9.41
CA GLY A 87 -5.01 -1.52 -7.97
C GLY A 87 -3.85 -0.77 -7.30
N THR A 88 -2.68 -0.75 -7.94
CA THR A 88 -1.50 -0.03 -7.44
C THR A 88 -1.73 1.49 -7.43
N LEU A 89 -2.36 2.02 -8.47
CA LEU A 89 -2.77 3.44 -8.52
C LEU A 89 -3.78 3.79 -7.42
N ALA A 90 -4.74 2.91 -7.15
CA ALA A 90 -5.73 3.11 -6.08
C ALA A 90 -5.03 3.28 -4.71
N ILE A 91 -4.06 2.41 -4.42
CA ILE A 91 -3.24 2.48 -3.20
C ILE A 91 -2.42 3.78 -3.17
N PHE A 92 -1.80 4.16 -4.28
CA PHE A 92 -1.00 5.38 -4.38
C PHE A 92 -1.80 6.65 -4.12
N ILE A 93 -2.99 6.76 -4.72
CA ILE A 93 -3.88 7.90 -4.50
C ILE A 93 -4.35 7.93 -3.04
N PHE A 94 -4.69 6.78 -2.47
CA PHE A 94 -5.03 6.70 -1.05
C PHE A 94 -3.88 7.16 -0.16
N LEU A 95 -2.66 6.78 -0.49
CA LEU A 95 -1.46 7.17 0.24
C LEU A 95 -1.22 8.68 0.21
N ILE A 96 -1.40 9.31 -0.95
CA ILE A 96 -1.33 10.77 -1.06
C ILE A 96 -2.42 11.41 -0.19
N HIS A 97 -3.65 10.90 -0.24
CA HIS A 97 -4.74 11.40 0.58
C HIS A 97 -4.38 11.32 2.08
N CYS A 98 -3.98 10.17 2.58
CA CYS A 98 -3.60 9.96 3.98
C CYS A 98 -2.46 10.88 4.44
N ARG A 99 -1.49 11.19 3.57
CA ARG A 99 -0.32 12.00 3.95
C ARG A 99 -0.53 13.50 3.90
N PHE A 100 -1.39 13.98 3.02
CA PHE A 100 -1.52 15.41 2.74
C PHE A 100 -2.88 15.99 3.10
N PHE A 101 -3.95 15.21 2.97
CA PHE A 101 -5.32 15.71 3.07
C PHE A 101 -6.08 15.16 4.27
N SER A 102 -5.71 13.97 4.76
CA SER A 102 -6.35 13.39 5.95
C SER A 102 -6.06 14.23 7.18
N LYS A 103 -7.10 14.40 8.00
CA LYS A 103 -7.01 15.03 9.32
C LYS A 103 -6.54 14.06 10.40
N ARG A 104 -6.51 12.76 10.09
CA ARG A 104 -6.04 11.74 11.02
C ARG A 104 -4.52 11.77 11.10
N LYS A 105 -4.02 11.49 12.29
CA LYS A 105 -2.59 11.33 12.55
C LYS A 105 -2.35 9.91 13.02
N PHE A 106 -1.14 9.43 12.78
CA PHE A 106 -0.68 8.21 13.41
C PHE A 106 -0.76 8.37 14.93
N ALA A 107 -1.71 7.67 15.56
CA ALA A 107 -1.82 7.57 17.00
C ALA A 107 -1.10 6.29 17.43
N HIS A 108 -0.24 6.38 18.44
CA HIS A 108 0.51 5.23 18.98
C HIS A 108 -0.38 4.26 19.79
N GLY A 109 -1.66 4.14 19.42
CA GLY A 109 -2.70 3.39 20.11
C GLY A 109 -3.44 2.42 19.18
N ASN A 110 -4.24 1.54 19.77
CA ASN A 110 -4.87 0.36 19.16
C ASN A 110 -5.88 0.60 18.02
N ASN A 111 -5.98 1.82 17.50
CA ASN A 111 -6.97 2.17 16.50
C ASN A 111 -6.39 2.06 15.10
N MET A 112 -7.02 1.23 14.28
CA MET A 112 -6.72 1.08 12.86
C MET A 112 -7.30 2.29 12.10
N GLU A 113 -6.54 3.37 12.00
CA GLU A 113 -7.06 4.66 11.50
C GLU A 113 -7.19 4.68 9.97
N PHE A 114 -6.31 3.99 9.23
CA PHE A 114 -6.34 3.97 7.77
C PHE A 114 -7.58 3.26 7.25
N ILE A 115 -7.96 2.13 7.88
CA ILE A 115 -9.19 1.40 7.55
C ILE A 115 -10.40 2.29 7.84
N LYS A 116 -10.39 2.98 8.99
CA LYS A 116 -11.49 3.86 9.35
C LYS A 116 -11.62 5.04 8.40
N GLU A 117 -10.52 5.63 7.96
CA GLU A 117 -10.52 6.67 6.93
C GLU A 117 -11.05 6.12 5.61
N PHE A 118 -10.57 4.95 5.19
CA PHE A 118 -10.98 4.35 3.93
C PHE A 118 -12.45 3.93 3.90
N ILE A 119 -13.05 3.52 5.01
CA ILE A 119 -14.43 3.01 5.03
C ILE A 119 -15.44 4.06 5.52
N PHE A 120 -15.14 4.75 6.63
CA PHE A 120 -16.15 5.55 7.34
C PHE A 120 -16.13 7.04 6.96
N GLU A 121 -15.06 7.56 6.37
CA GLU A 121 -15.03 8.96 5.94
C GLU A 121 -15.83 9.12 4.63
N MET A 122 -17.11 9.40 4.77
CA MET A 122 -18.07 9.48 3.65
C MET A 122 -18.40 10.92 3.23
N LYS A 123 -17.78 11.93 3.85
CA LYS A 123 -18.05 13.32 3.48
C LYS A 123 -17.49 13.61 2.09
N ILE A 124 -18.34 14.12 1.20
CA ILE A 124 -17.92 14.65 -0.09
C ILE A 124 -17.41 16.07 0.16
N SER A 125 -16.09 16.23 0.12
CA SER A 125 -15.40 17.51 0.24
C SER A 125 -14.21 17.53 -0.70
N LEU A 126 -13.71 18.73 -1.05
CA LEU A 126 -12.53 18.88 -1.91
C LEU A 126 -11.32 18.10 -1.38
N GLN A 127 -11.15 18.04 -0.06
CA GLN A 127 -10.07 17.28 0.61
C GLN A 127 -10.22 15.76 0.43
N ASN A 128 -11.44 15.27 0.34
CA ASN A 128 -11.76 13.84 0.21
C ASN A 128 -11.92 13.38 -1.24
N THR A 129 -11.75 14.26 -2.23
CA THR A 129 -11.84 13.90 -3.66
C THR A 129 -10.88 12.78 -4.03
N LEU A 130 -9.63 12.84 -3.57
CA LEU A 130 -8.63 11.78 -3.76
C LEU A 130 -9.04 10.46 -3.07
N LEU A 131 -9.66 10.53 -1.89
CA LEU A 131 -10.17 9.36 -1.20
C LEU A 131 -11.25 8.66 -2.04
N TRP A 132 -12.20 9.43 -2.56
CA TRP A 132 -13.25 8.93 -3.44
C TRP A 132 -12.69 8.36 -4.73
N LEU A 133 -11.73 9.03 -5.36
CA LEU A 133 -11.06 8.54 -6.56
C LEU A 133 -10.34 7.20 -6.29
N SER A 134 -9.65 7.09 -5.16
CA SER A 134 -9.01 5.83 -4.75
C SER A 134 -10.04 4.70 -4.57
N ARG A 135 -11.18 4.97 -3.91
CA ARG A 135 -12.25 3.99 -3.73
C ARG A 135 -12.83 3.52 -5.07
N LEU A 136 -13.06 4.43 -6.00
CA LEU A 136 -13.54 4.08 -7.34
C LEU A 136 -12.55 3.17 -8.07
N PHE A 137 -11.25 3.48 -8.05
CA PHE A 137 -10.24 2.61 -8.62
C PHE A 137 -10.16 1.25 -7.91
N TYR A 138 -10.36 1.20 -6.59
CA TYR A 138 -10.44 -0.06 -5.85
C TYR A 138 -11.63 -0.93 -6.30
N ILE A 139 -12.80 -0.32 -6.56
CA ILE A 139 -13.97 -1.03 -7.07
C ILE A 139 -13.71 -1.57 -8.48
N VAL A 140 -13.15 -0.74 -9.37
CA VAL A 140 -12.78 -1.16 -10.74
C VAL A 140 -11.75 -2.30 -10.69
N TRP A 141 -10.75 -2.18 -9.83
CA TRP A 141 -9.74 -3.22 -9.65
C TRP A 141 -10.36 -4.54 -9.18
N LEU A 142 -11.23 -4.53 -8.17
CA LEU A 142 -11.92 -5.73 -7.69
C LEU A 142 -12.77 -6.37 -8.79
N TYR A 143 -13.51 -5.56 -9.55
CA TYR A 143 -14.28 -6.04 -10.68
C TYR A 143 -13.40 -6.77 -11.70
N LEU A 144 -12.29 -6.15 -12.10
CA LEU A 144 -11.35 -6.76 -13.05
C LEU A 144 -10.73 -8.04 -12.48
N PHE A 145 -10.34 -8.04 -11.21
CA PHE A 145 -9.71 -9.17 -10.55
C PHE A 145 -10.62 -10.41 -10.46
N PHE A 146 -11.93 -10.22 -10.25
CA PHE A 146 -12.89 -11.33 -10.24
C PHE A 146 -13.40 -11.73 -11.63
N SER A 147 -13.15 -10.89 -12.65
CA SER A 147 -13.55 -11.17 -14.04
C SER A 147 -12.51 -11.93 -14.86
N THR A 148 -11.26 -11.98 -14.38
CA THR A 148 -10.13 -12.73 -14.97
C THR A 148 -9.99 -14.11 -14.35
#